data_AF-A0A4Y8Z8Y6-F1
#
_entry.id   AF-A0A4Y8Z8Y6-F1
#
_cell.length_a   1.000
_cell.length_b   1.000
_cell.length_c   1.000
_cell.angle_alpha   90.00
_cell.angle_beta   90.00
_cell.angle_gamma   90.00
#
_symmetry.space_group_name_H-M   'P 1'
#
loop_
_entity.id
_entity.type
_entity.pdbx_description
1 polymer ?
#
loop_
_entity_poly.entity_id
_entity_poly.type
_entity_poly.pdbx_seq_one_letter_code
_entity_poly.pdbx_strand_id
1 'polypeptide(L)'
;MTENYNGLEVFSYQFDRFAYEHSWIGAQTGEFMLGPQGGGMLEFSRAMVFALPEGGAHEVHGPILEWYLSHGGPYGALGYPISNERPTPTGSGRYNLFQRGAIGWLPDTGAFTIGGREEDSDVSPGPDAATVSVVDASMSSVGISG
;
A
#
# COMPACT_ATOMS: atom_id res chain seq x y z
N MET A 1 34.79 21.24 -11.74
CA MET A 1 34.22 20.92 -10.42
C MET A 1 33.11 19.95 -10.70
N THR A 2 33.38 18.65 -10.57
CA THR A 2 32.34 17.62 -10.70
C THR A 2 31.63 17.59 -9.36
N GLU A 3 30.52 18.31 -9.26
CA GLU A 3 29.58 18.12 -8.16
C GLU A 3 29.21 16.63 -8.18
N ASN A 4 29.68 15.89 -7.18
CA ASN A 4 29.20 14.54 -6.94
C ASN A 4 27.76 14.72 -6.46
N TYR A 5 26.82 14.73 -7.41
CA TYR A 5 25.40 14.67 -7.13
C TYR A 5 25.15 13.37 -6.38
N ASN A 6 25.13 13.44 -5.05
CA ASN A 6 24.71 12.30 -4.26
C ASN A 6 23.23 12.15 -4.58
N GLY A 7 22.80 10.99 -5.11
CA GLY A 7 21.41 10.75 -5.54
C GLY A 7 20.35 11.11 -4.48
N LEU A 8 20.75 11.25 -3.22
CA LEU A 8 19.98 11.83 -2.12
C LEU A 8 19.39 13.22 -2.44
N GLU A 9 20.10 14.10 -3.13
CA GLU A 9 19.64 15.47 -3.41
C GLU A 9 18.51 15.50 -4.45
N VAL A 10 18.59 14.64 -5.48
CA VAL A 10 17.55 14.50 -6.50
C VAL A 10 16.26 14.00 -5.87
N PHE A 11 16.34 13.02 -4.98
CA PHE A 11 15.17 12.48 -4.30
C PHE A 11 14.56 13.44 -3.28
N SER A 12 15.38 14.19 -2.57
CA SER A 12 14.90 15.21 -1.63
C SER A 12 13.96 16.21 -2.32
N TYR A 13 14.33 16.71 -3.50
CA TYR A 13 13.45 17.61 -4.27
C TYR A 13 12.13 16.95 -4.68
N GLN A 14 12.15 15.67 -5.07
CA GLN A 14 10.92 14.96 -5.46
C GLN A 14 9.96 14.82 -4.28
N PHE A 15 10.46 14.44 -3.10
CA PHE A 15 9.61 14.30 -1.91
C PHE A 15 9.12 15.63 -1.35
N ASP A 16 9.98 16.65 -1.29
CA ASP A 16 9.61 17.98 -0.81
C ASP A 16 8.53 18.62 -1.70
N ARG A 17 8.74 18.57 -3.02
CA ARG A 17 7.76 19.05 -3.99
C ARG A 17 6.44 18.31 -3.86
N PHE A 18 6.50 16.98 -3.77
CA PHE A 18 5.30 16.16 -3.61
C PHE A 18 4.55 16.50 -2.32
N ALA A 19 5.25 16.63 -1.18
CA ALA A 19 4.64 16.97 0.10
C ALA A 19 4.04 18.39 0.11
N TYR A 20 4.68 19.34 -0.59
CA TYR A 20 4.16 20.68 -0.80
C TYR A 20 2.85 20.67 -1.59
N GLU A 21 2.79 19.88 -2.67
CA GLU A 21 1.58 19.74 -3.52
C GLU A 21 0.47 18.90 -2.84
N HIS A 22 0.85 18.01 -1.92
CA HIS A 22 -0.03 17.06 -1.26
C HIS A 22 0.04 17.16 0.26
N SER A 23 -0.18 18.36 0.81
CA SER A 23 -0.09 18.63 2.26
C SER A 23 -0.91 17.69 3.17
N TRP A 24 -1.94 17.03 2.61
CA TRP A 24 -2.75 16.04 3.30
C TRP A 24 -1.99 14.77 3.72
N ILE A 25 -0.82 14.46 3.14
CA ILE A 25 0.01 13.32 3.56
C ILE A 25 0.67 13.54 4.94
N GLY A 26 0.68 14.80 5.38
CA GLY A 26 1.19 15.22 6.68
C GLY A 26 2.71 15.29 6.75
N ALA A 27 3.26 15.17 7.96
CA ALA A 27 4.69 15.34 8.20
C ALA A 27 5.48 14.10 7.78
N GLN A 28 6.73 14.29 7.36
CA GLN A 28 7.69 13.21 7.19
C GLN A 28 7.93 12.52 8.55
N THR A 29 7.81 11.19 8.58
CA THR A 29 7.99 10.37 9.78
C THR A 29 9.17 9.41 9.66
N GLY A 30 9.50 9.00 8.44
CA GLY A 30 10.60 8.07 8.16
C GLY A 30 11.87 8.75 7.65
N GLU A 31 12.93 7.96 7.59
CA GLU A 31 14.13 8.30 6.84
C GLU A 31 13.96 7.92 5.37
N PHE A 32 14.64 8.64 4.48
CA PHE A 32 14.72 8.27 3.08
C PHE A 32 15.40 6.91 2.93
N MET A 33 14.77 6.01 2.19
CA MET A 33 15.31 4.70 1.87
C MET A 33 15.50 4.55 0.37
N LEU A 34 16.69 4.09 -0.05
CA LEU A 34 16.92 3.66 -1.42
C LEU A 34 16.14 2.37 -1.69
N GLY A 35 15.50 2.31 -2.86
CA GLY A 35 14.79 1.14 -3.34
C GLY A 35 15.46 0.50 -4.56
N PRO A 36 14.83 -0.52 -5.16
CA PRO A 36 15.42 -1.23 -6.29
C PRO A 36 15.63 -0.31 -7.49
N GLN A 37 16.65 -0.62 -8.30
CA GLN A 37 16.97 0.09 -9.55
C GLN A 37 17.23 1.60 -9.36
N GLY A 38 17.56 2.02 -8.14
CA GLY A 38 17.93 3.40 -7.84
C GLY A 38 16.73 4.32 -7.57
N GLY A 39 15.52 3.81 -7.39
CA GLY A 39 14.40 4.60 -6.87
C GLY A 39 14.50 4.84 -5.36
N GLY A 40 13.49 5.50 -4.80
CA GLY A 40 13.48 5.88 -3.39
C GLY A 40 12.10 5.77 -2.76
N MET A 41 12.05 5.69 -1.43
CA MET A 41 10.81 5.71 -0.66
C MET A 41 10.98 6.51 0.62
N LEU A 42 9.94 7.22 1.01
CA LEU A 42 9.90 8.05 2.21
C LEU A 42 8.54 7.95 2.87
N GLU A 43 8.54 7.73 4.19
CA GLU A 43 7.31 7.64 4.97
C GLU A 43 6.87 9.02 5.47
N PHE A 44 5.58 9.29 5.28
CA PHE A 44 4.85 10.40 5.86
C PHE A 44 3.73 9.87 6.75
N SER A 45 3.26 10.70 7.68
CA SER A 45 2.27 10.32 8.69
C SER A 45 0.97 9.71 8.15
N ARG A 46 0.63 9.93 6.88
CA ARG A 46 -0.62 9.46 6.25
C ARG A 46 -0.41 8.75 4.91
N ALA A 47 0.83 8.57 4.45
CA ALA A 47 1.15 7.90 3.19
C ALA A 47 2.63 7.51 3.13
N MET A 48 2.98 6.57 2.26
CA MET A 48 4.35 6.39 1.81
C MET A 48 4.48 6.93 0.39
N VAL A 49 5.47 7.78 0.15
CA VAL A 49 5.75 8.33 -1.17
C VAL A 49 6.92 7.57 -1.77
N PHE A 50 6.78 7.16 -3.02
CA PHE A 50 7.78 6.42 -3.77
C PHE A 50 8.23 7.24 -4.97
N ALA A 51 9.54 7.44 -5.11
CA ALA A 51 10.15 8.17 -6.21
C ALA A 51 10.78 7.20 -7.21
N LEU A 52 10.51 7.40 -8.50
CA LEU A 52 11.08 6.59 -9.57
C LEU A 52 12.48 7.09 -9.95
N PRO A 53 13.39 6.20 -10.40
CA PRO A 53 14.72 6.61 -10.86
C PRO A 53 14.65 7.49 -12.12
N GLU A 54 13.63 7.30 -12.96
CA GLU A 54 13.39 8.09 -14.17
C GLU A 54 12.74 9.46 -13.88
N GLY A 55 12.36 9.70 -12.61
CA GLY A 55 11.67 10.89 -12.15
C GLY A 55 10.17 10.68 -11.94
N GLY A 56 9.58 11.52 -11.10
CA GLY A 56 8.21 11.39 -10.60
C GLY A 56 8.16 10.74 -9.22
N ALA A 57 7.16 11.13 -8.45
CA ALA A 57 6.86 10.56 -7.14
C ALA A 57 5.36 10.31 -7.02
N HIS A 58 5.01 9.19 -6.40
CA HIS A 58 3.63 8.75 -6.22
C HIS A 58 3.42 8.21 -4.82
N GLU A 59 2.30 8.57 -4.22
CA GLU A 59 1.89 8.10 -2.92
C GLU A 59 1.04 6.84 -3.00
N VAL A 60 1.24 5.99 -1.99
CA VAL A 60 0.37 4.86 -1.68
C VAL A 60 0.03 4.98 -0.20
N HIS A 61 -1.23 4.76 0.18
CA HIS A 61 -1.67 4.88 1.57
C HIS A 61 -2.75 3.86 1.92
N GLY A 62 -3.09 3.81 3.21
CA GLY A 62 -4.17 2.99 3.74
C GLY A 62 -4.07 1.51 3.35
N PRO A 63 -5.21 0.84 3.09
CA PRO A 63 -5.25 -0.59 2.80
C PRO A 63 -4.47 -1.01 1.57
N ILE A 64 -4.33 -0.12 0.57
CA ILE A 64 -3.54 -0.39 -0.63
C ILE A 64 -2.05 -0.48 -0.26
N LEU A 65 -1.57 0.45 0.59
CA LEU A 65 -0.18 0.43 1.07
C LEU A 65 0.11 -0.82 1.91
N GLU A 66 -0.78 -1.17 2.83
CA GLU A 66 -0.63 -2.36 3.68
C GLU A 66 -0.50 -3.63 2.84
N TRP A 67 -1.38 -3.80 1.86
CA TRP A 67 -1.32 -4.92 0.93
C TRP A 67 -0.02 -4.91 0.12
N TYR A 68 0.33 -3.75 -0.45
CA TYR A 68 1.50 -3.58 -1.30
C TYR A 68 2.80 -3.93 -0.56
N LEU A 69 2.98 -3.44 0.66
CA LEU A 69 4.15 -3.74 1.48
C LEU A 69 4.20 -5.22 1.91
N SER A 70 3.05 -5.83 2.25
CA SER A 70 2.95 -7.26 2.56
C SER A 70 3.37 -8.16 1.39
N HIS A 71 3.21 -7.67 0.15
CA HIS A 71 3.62 -8.36 -1.09
C HIS A 71 4.98 -7.90 -1.63
N GLY A 72 5.84 -7.37 -0.76
CA GLY A 72 7.24 -7.01 -1.07
C GLY A 72 7.43 -5.59 -1.61
N GLY A 73 6.37 -4.79 -1.70
CA GLY A 73 6.43 -3.39 -2.11
C GLY A 73 7.16 -3.21 -3.45
N PRO A 74 8.09 -2.24 -3.56
CA PRO A 74 8.79 -1.97 -4.83
C PRO A 74 9.72 -3.12 -5.25
N TYR A 75 10.12 -4.00 -4.32
CA TYR A 75 10.89 -5.21 -4.60
C TYR A 75 10.00 -6.37 -5.08
N GLY A 76 8.68 -6.24 -4.97
CA GLY A 76 7.70 -7.26 -5.28
C GLY A 76 7.30 -7.34 -6.76
N ALA A 77 6.23 -8.08 -7.01
CA ALA A 77 5.73 -8.35 -8.37
C ALA A 77 5.09 -7.15 -9.06
N LEU A 78 4.80 -6.06 -8.36
CA LEU A 78 4.16 -4.88 -8.95
C LEU A 78 5.18 -3.80 -9.37
N GLY A 79 6.36 -3.78 -8.74
CA GLY A 79 7.31 -2.68 -8.89
C GLY A 79 6.77 -1.38 -8.31
N TYR A 80 7.34 -0.25 -8.73
CA TYR A 80 6.97 1.07 -8.21
C TYR A 80 5.54 1.50 -8.60
N PRO A 81 4.86 2.30 -7.75
CA PRO A 81 3.64 2.99 -8.18
C PRO A 81 3.94 3.98 -9.31
N ILE A 82 3.05 4.09 -10.27
CA ILE A 82 3.10 5.04 -11.40
C ILE A 82 1.90 5.99 -11.40
N SER A 83 1.08 5.93 -10.36
CA SER A 83 0.03 6.89 -10.10
C SER A 83 -0.17 7.08 -8.62
N ASN A 84 -0.65 8.27 -8.28
CA ASN A 84 -1.28 8.58 -7.01
C ASN A 84 -2.56 7.74 -6.81
N GLU A 85 -3.08 7.69 -5.59
CA GLU A 85 -4.30 6.94 -5.28
C GLU A 85 -5.53 7.68 -5.82
N ARG A 86 -6.28 7.01 -6.70
CA ARG A 86 -7.43 7.60 -7.40
C ARG A 86 -8.72 6.90 -7.01
N PRO A 87 -9.85 7.62 -7.00
CA PRO A 87 -11.16 6.98 -6.88
C PRO A 87 -11.43 6.13 -8.12
N THR A 88 -12.07 4.98 -7.90
CA THR A 88 -12.67 4.19 -8.98
C THR A 88 -13.75 5.02 -9.70
N PRO A 89 -14.07 4.71 -10.98
CA PRO A 89 -15.09 5.45 -11.74
C PRO A 89 -16.47 5.49 -11.08
N THR A 90 -16.81 4.48 -10.29
CA THR A 90 -18.07 4.38 -9.53
C THR A 90 -18.02 5.13 -8.19
N GLY A 91 -16.84 5.56 -7.74
CA GLY A 91 -16.63 6.24 -6.46
C GLY A 91 -16.67 5.31 -5.23
N SER A 92 -16.97 4.03 -5.40
CA SER A 92 -17.13 3.06 -4.30
C SER A 92 -15.81 2.51 -3.74
N GLY A 93 -14.70 2.86 -4.36
CA GLY A 93 -13.38 2.30 -4.05
C GLY A 93 -12.25 3.18 -4.55
N ARG A 94 -11.01 2.76 -4.28
CA ARG A 94 -9.79 3.49 -4.66
C ARG A 94 -8.79 2.56 -5.33
N TYR A 95 -7.84 3.09 -6.08
CA TYR A 95 -6.80 2.28 -6.72
C TYR A 95 -5.51 3.06 -6.96
N ASN A 96 -4.40 2.33 -7.01
CA ASN A 96 -3.12 2.80 -7.55
C ASN A 96 -2.73 1.95 -8.75
N LEU A 97 -2.06 2.57 -9.72
CA LEU A 97 -1.35 1.87 -10.79
C LEU A 97 0.11 1.70 -10.40
N PHE A 98 0.67 0.56 -10.79
CA PHE A 98 2.07 0.18 -10.60
C PHE A 98 2.69 -0.17 -11.95
N GLN A 99 4.02 -0.21 -12.01
CA GLN A 99 4.78 -0.53 -13.22
C GLN A 99 4.29 -1.82 -13.90
N ARG A 100 3.87 -2.81 -13.11
CA ARG A 100 3.47 -4.15 -13.60
C ARG A 100 2.07 -4.58 -13.16
N GLY A 101 1.18 -3.64 -12.85
CA GLY A 101 -0.20 -3.97 -12.49
C GLY A 101 -0.93 -2.84 -11.80
N ALA A 102 -1.98 -3.18 -11.07
CA ALA A 102 -2.76 -2.23 -10.30
C ALA A 102 -3.27 -2.91 -9.03
N ILE A 103 -3.43 -2.14 -7.96
CA ILE A 103 -4.12 -2.57 -6.74
C ILE A 103 -5.36 -1.70 -6.61
N GLY A 104 -6.51 -2.34 -6.46
CA GLY A 104 -7.76 -1.71 -6.09
C GLY A 104 -8.10 -1.98 -4.64
N TRP A 105 -8.97 -1.15 -4.07
CA TRP A 105 -9.58 -1.35 -2.76
C TRP A 105 -11.07 -1.04 -2.85
N LEU A 106 -11.88 -1.91 -2.23
CA LEU A 106 -13.32 -1.73 -2.00
C LEU A 106 -13.63 -1.94 -0.52
N PRO A 107 -14.63 -1.27 0.06
CA PRO A 107 -14.96 -1.37 1.47
C PRO A 107 -15.33 -2.80 1.89
N ASP A 108 -16.05 -3.53 1.04
CA ASP A 108 -16.53 -4.88 1.34
C ASP A 108 -15.48 -5.98 1.10
N THR A 109 -14.45 -5.70 0.30
CA THR A 109 -13.50 -6.73 -0.20
C THR A 109 -12.07 -6.48 0.26
N GLY A 110 -11.74 -5.27 0.72
CA GLY A 110 -10.35 -4.90 1.00
C GLY A 110 -9.55 -4.66 -0.27
N ALA A 111 -8.22 -4.73 -0.16
CA ALA A 111 -7.29 -4.48 -1.25
C ALA A 111 -7.02 -5.75 -2.08
N PHE A 112 -6.99 -5.62 -3.40
CA PHE A 112 -6.83 -6.73 -4.35
C PHE A 112 -6.10 -6.27 -5.62
N THR A 113 -5.46 -7.19 -6.34
CA THR A 113 -4.83 -6.87 -7.63
C THR A 113 -5.87 -6.79 -8.74
N ILE A 114 -5.75 -5.79 -9.61
CA ILE A 114 -6.61 -5.61 -10.78
C ILE A 114 -5.90 -6.23 -11.99
N GLY A 115 -6.54 -7.21 -12.63
CA GLY A 115 -6.02 -7.86 -13.84
C GLY A 115 -5.07 -9.05 -13.57
N GLY A 116 -4.86 -9.42 -12.30
CA GLY A 116 -4.34 -10.74 -11.97
C GLY A 116 -5.41 -11.78 -12.32
N ARG A 117 -5.08 -12.75 -13.19
CA ARG A 117 -5.90 -13.96 -13.24
C ARG A 117 -5.83 -14.57 -11.86
N GLU A 118 -6.97 -14.92 -11.28
CA GLU A 118 -7.08 -15.71 -10.06
C GLU A 118 -6.43 -17.08 -10.30
N GLU A 119 -5.10 -17.14 -10.34
CA GLU A 119 -4.38 -18.39 -10.28
C GLU A 119 -4.24 -18.73 -8.80
N ASP A 120 -5.31 -19.36 -8.31
CA ASP A 120 -5.31 -20.41 -7.30
C ASP A 120 -4.13 -20.38 -6.34
N SER A 121 -4.33 -19.87 -5.13
CA SER A 121 -3.49 -20.21 -3.98
C SER A 121 -4.23 -19.86 -2.69
N ASP A 122 -4.70 -20.90 -2.02
CA ASP A 122 -4.77 -21.02 -0.57
C ASP A 122 -3.76 -20.09 0.13
N VAL A 123 -4.16 -18.86 0.44
CA VAL A 123 -3.46 -18.04 1.41
C VAL A 123 -4.16 -18.28 2.74
N SER A 124 -3.71 -19.31 3.44
CA SER A 124 -3.92 -19.35 4.88
C SER A 124 -3.42 -18.01 5.44
N PRO A 125 -4.23 -17.22 6.16
CA PRO A 125 -3.75 -15.99 6.77
C PRO A 125 -2.54 -16.34 7.64
N GLY A 126 -1.45 -15.58 7.47
CA GLY A 126 -0.30 -15.65 8.36
C GLY A 126 -0.75 -15.51 9.83
N PRO A 127 0.01 -16.06 10.78
CA PRO A 127 -0.47 -16.33 12.15
C PRO A 127 -0.79 -15.10 13.04
N ASP A 128 -1.07 -13.91 12.50
CA ASP A 128 -1.33 -12.70 13.28
C ASP A 128 -2.78 -12.18 13.27
N ALA A 129 -3.72 -12.82 12.57
CA ALA A 129 -5.16 -12.60 12.79
C ALA A 129 -5.67 -13.44 13.99
N ALA A 130 -5.10 -13.21 15.19
CA ALA A 130 -5.51 -13.90 16.41
C ALA A 130 -6.91 -13.44 16.87
N THR A 131 -7.89 -14.33 16.67
CA THR A 131 -9.12 -14.57 17.42
C THR A 131 -9.47 -13.60 18.57
N VAL A 132 -10.62 -12.91 18.45
CA VAL A 132 -11.40 -12.50 19.63
C VAL A 132 -12.48 -13.53 19.87
N SER A 133 -12.14 -14.58 20.60
CA SER A 133 -13.11 -15.47 21.22
C SER A 133 -13.72 -14.77 22.43
N VAL A 134 -14.97 -14.32 22.33
CA VAL A 134 -15.82 -14.15 23.52
C VAL A 134 -16.79 -15.31 23.55
N VAL A 135 -16.47 -16.27 24.42
CA VAL A 135 -17.41 -17.23 24.96
C VAL A 135 -18.39 -16.47 25.84
N ASP A 136 -19.69 -16.65 25.62
CA ASP A 136 -20.63 -16.70 26.73
C ASP A 136 -21.62 -17.83 26.48
N ALA A 137 -21.54 -18.81 27.37
CA ALA A 137 -22.44 -19.94 27.42
C ALA A 137 -23.73 -19.50 28.13
N SER A 138 -24.87 -19.75 27.51
CA SER A 138 -26.09 -19.98 28.29
C SER A 138 -26.93 -21.07 27.65
N MET A 139 -27.07 -22.15 28.40
CA MET A 139 -27.93 -23.29 28.10
C MET A 139 -29.39 -22.87 27.99
N SER A 140 -30.17 -23.55 27.14
CA SER A 140 -31.55 -23.95 27.47
C SER A 140 -32.11 -25.01 26.51
N SER A 141 -32.29 -26.20 27.08
CA SER A 141 -33.35 -27.20 26.86
C SER A 141 -33.67 -27.73 25.46
N VAL A 142 -33.28 -28.99 25.24
CA VAL A 142 -33.98 -29.96 24.38
C VAL A 142 -35.36 -30.25 24.98
N GLY A 143 -36.42 -30.04 24.19
CA GLY A 143 -37.77 -30.52 24.49
C GLY A 143 -38.01 -31.90 23.86
N ILE A 144 -38.33 -32.88 24.70
CA ILE A 144 -38.84 -34.21 24.31
C ILE A 144 -40.37 -34.16 24.43
N SER A 145 -41.11 -34.58 23.40
CA SER A 145 -42.49 -35.13 23.44
C SER A 145 -42.94 -35.38 21.98
N GLY A 146 -43.49 -36.52 21.57
CA GLY A 146 -43.83 -37.79 22.23
C GLY A 146 -44.24 -38.82 21.16
#